data_AF-A0AAV1NEX3-F1
#
_entry.id   AF-A0AAV1NEX3-F1
#
_cell.length_a   1.000
_cell.length_b   1.000
_cell.length_c   1.000
_cell.angle_alpha   90.00
_cell.angle_beta   90.00
_cell.angle_gamma   90.00
#
_symmetry.space_group_name_H-M   'P 1'
#
loop_
_entity.id
_entity.type
_entity.pdbx_description
1 polymer ?
#
loop_
_entity_poly.entity_id
_entity_poly.type
_entity_poly.pdbx_seq_one_letter_code
_entity_poly.pdbx_strand_id
1 'polypeptide(L)'
;MDMEAMINTVKGWQENPVKFARSHGVSLSPEAELSDSEEGIHFLIVEGFLIYNYKPLLDVYDKCFYISIPYEECKRRRSTRTYTVPDPPGLFDGHVWPMYLKHRKEMESNSDRIEYLDGMSSKEDMYNQVYETIQNALLNNL
;
A
#
# COMPACT_ATOMS: atom_id res chain seq x y z
N MET A 1 5.70 -11.47 -7.27
CA MET A 1 4.79 -11.29 -6.12
C MET A 1 3.66 -12.26 -6.33
N ASP A 2 3.40 -13.13 -5.36
CA ASP A 2 2.28 -14.05 -5.43
C ASP A 2 1.02 -13.30 -4.97
N MET A 3 0.26 -12.78 -5.95
CA MET A 3 -0.93 -11.97 -5.68
C MET A 3 -2.07 -12.82 -5.09
N GLU A 4 -2.11 -14.13 -5.40
CA GLU A 4 -3.09 -15.07 -4.83
C GLU A 4 -2.79 -15.33 -3.36
N ALA A 5 -1.53 -15.54 -3.00
CA ALA A 5 -1.13 -15.62 -1.60
C ALA A 5 -1.46 -14.32 -0.85
N MET A 6 -1.21 -13.15 -1.45
CA MET A 6 -1.52 -11.86 -0.84
C MET A 6 -3.02 -11.70 -0.53
N ILE A 7 -3.90 -11.99 -1.50
CA ILE A 7 -5.35 -11.86 -1.26
C ILE A 7 -5.85 -12.84 -0.20
N ASN A 8 -5.31 -14.05 -0.15
CA ASN A 8 -5.67 -15.02 0.90
C ASN A 8 -5.23 -14.53 2.28
N THR A 9 -4.05 -13.92 2.39
CA THR A 9 -3.58 -13.28 3.63
C THR A 9 -4.48 -12.13 4.06
N VAL A 10 -4.88 -11.26 3.12
CA VAL A 10 -5.82 -10.15 3.38
C VAL A 10 -7.16 -10.68 3.88
N LYS A 11 -7.73 -11.70 3.20
CA LYS A 11 -9.00 -12.30 3.61
C LYS A 11 -8.92 -12.95 4.98
N GLY A 12 -7.85 -13.69 5.26
CA GLY A 12 -7.62 -14.27 6.60
C GLY A 12 -7.51 -13.21 7.69
N TRP A 13 -6.96 -12.03 7.37
CA TRP A 13 -6.96 -10.89 8.29
C TRP A 13 -8.37 -10.29 8.46
N GLN A 14 -9.13 -10.12 7.37
CA GLN A 14 -10.50 -9.59 7.42
C GLN A 14 -11.47 -10.47 8.21
N GLU A 15 -11.27 -11.80 8.20
CA GLU A 15 -12.10 -12.73 8.98
C GLU A 15 -11.98 -12.51 10.48
N ASN A 16 -10.75 -12.32 10.99
CA ASN A 16 -10.53 -12.00 12.40
C ASN A 16 -9.10 -11.41 12.60
N PRO A 17 -8.96 -10.06 12.67
CA PRO A 17 -7.67 -9.40 12.78
C PRO A 17 -6.85 -9.79 14.01
N VAL A 18 -7.51 -10.00 15.16
CA VAL A 18 -6.88 -10.35 16.44
C VAL A 18 -6.29 -11.76 16.38
N LYS A 19 -7.08 -12.75 15.92
CA LYS A 19 -6.64 -14.12 15.73
C LYS A 19 -5.53 -14.20 14.68
N PHE A 20 -5.65 -13.44 13.59
CA PHE A 20 -4.62 -13.36 12.56
C PHE A 20 -3.30 -12.84 13.14
N ALA A 21 -3.32 -11.76 13.92
CA ALA A 21 -2.13 -11.21 14.56
C ALA A 21 -1.47 -12.23 15.50
N ARG A 22 -2.26 -12.89 16.36
CA ARG A 22 -1.78 -13.93 17.29
C ARG A 22 -1.11 -15.09 16.56
N SER A 23 -1.70 -15.58 15.46
CA SER A 23 -1.15 -16.72 14.70
C SER A 23 0.11 -16.38 13.89
N HIS A 24 0.33 -15.10 13.57
CA HIS A 24 1.48 -14.62 12.81
C HIS A 24 2.53 -13.92 13.69
N GLY A 25 2.37 -13.93 15.02
CA GLY A 25 3.33 -13.32 15.95
C GLY A 25 3.39 -11.79 15.88
N VAL A 26 2.32 -11.15 15.44
CA VAL A 26 2.20 -9.68 15.40
C VAL A 26 1.75 -9.20 16.78
N SER A 27 2.50 -8.25 17.36
CA SER A 27 2.15 -7.65 18.64
C SER A 27 0.84 -6.87 18.55
N LEU A 28 -0.05 -7.10 19.51
CA LEU A 28 -1.29 -6.38 19.67
C LEU A 28 -1.10 -5.26 20.71
N SER A 29 -1.99 -4.26 20.71
CA SER A 29 -2.04 -3.32 21.82
C SER A 29 -2.60 -4.02 23.06
N PRO A 30 -2.27 -3.56 24.29
CA PRO A 30 -2.79 -4.17 25.52
C PRO A 30 -4.32 -4.27 25.54
N GLU A 31 -5.01 -3.29 24.96
CA GLU A 31 -6.46 -3.25 24.85
C GLU A 31 -6.98 -4.37 23.95
N ALA A 32 -6.32 -4.60 22.81
CA ALA A 32 -6.65 -5.67 21.85
C ALA A 32 -6.25 -7.07 22.34
N GLU A 33 -5.31 -7.18 23.28
CA GLU A 33 -4.95 -8.46 23.92
C GLU A 33 -5.97 -8.88 24.97
N LEU A 34 -6.52 -7.92 25.71
CA LEU A 34 -7.49 -8.15 26.79
C LEU A 34 -8.92 -8.36 26.27
N SER A 35 -9.23 -7.84 25.08
CA SER A 35 -10.47 -8.10 24.38
C SER A 35 -10.38 -9.40 23.58
N ASP A 36 -11.07 -10.45 24.02
CA ASP A 36 -11.51 -11.53 23.11
C ASP A 36 -12.69 -11.08 22.23
N SER A 37 -13.20 -9.87 22.45
CA SER A 37 -14.20 -9.23 21.61
C SER A 37 -13.58 -8.70 20.33
N GLU A 38 -14.26 -8.93 19.21
CA GLU A 38 -14.02 -8.28 17.90
C GLU A 38 -14.38 -6.77 17.94
N GLU A 39 -14.43 -6.16 19.13
CA GLU A 39 -14.88 -4.79 19.34
C GLU A 39 -13.70 -3.82 19.19
N GLY A 40 -13.56 -3.26 18.00
CA GLY A 40 -12.55 -2.24 17.70
C GLY A 40 -12.39 -2.02 16.20
N ILE A 41 -11.87 -0.87 15.82
CA ILE A 41 -11.48 -0.60 14.43
C ILE A 41 -10.02 -1.04 14.28
N HIS A 42 -9.79 -2.03 13.42
CA HIS A 42 -8.47 -2.50 13.05
C HIS A 42 -8.07 -1.95 11.67
N PHE A 43 -6.81 -1.59 11.50
CA PHE A 43 -6.28 -1.11 10.22
C PHE A 43 -5.35 -2.16 9.60
N LEU A 44 -5.53 -2.40 8.30
CA LEU A 44 -4.58 -3.13 7.48
C LEU A 44 -4.00 -2.18 6.42
N ILE A 45 -2.69 -2.01 6.43
CA ILE A 45 -1.98 -1.27 5.39
C ILE A 45 -1.39 -2.28 4.41
N VAL A 46 -1.89 -2.26 3.17
CA VAL A 46 -1.33 -3.03 2.06
C VAL A 46 -0.46 -2.10 1.23
N GLU A 47 0.83 -2.38 1.17
CA GLU A 47 1.80 -1.56 0.43
C GLU A 47 2.50 -2.37 -0.66
N GLY A 48 2.77 -1.73 -1.79
CA GLY A 48 3.48 -2.32 -2.91
C GLY A 48 3.27 -1.56 -4.22
N PHE A 49 4.17 -1.79 -5.19
CA PHE A 49 4.22 -0.98 -6.42
C PHE A 49 3.25 -1.42 -7.53
N LEU A 50 2.53 -2.55 -7.37
CA LEU A 50 1.56 -3.09 -8.35
C LEU A 50 0.23 -3.54 -7.72
N ILE A 51 -0.02 -3.18 -6.47
CA ILE A 51 -1.17 -3.69 -5.70
C ILE A 51 -2.53 -3.28 -6.29
N TYR A 52 -2.57 -2.21 -7.09
CA TYR A 52 -3.78 -1.75 -7.77
C TYR A 52 -3.98 -2.34 -9.17
N ASN A 53 -3.01 -3.07 -9.71
CA ASN A 53 -3.12 -3.72 -11.02
C ASN A 53 -3.84 -5.08 -10.95
N TYR A 54 -4.04 -5.61 -9.75
CA TYR A 54 -4.69 -6.90 -9.52
C TYR A 54 -6.11 -6.70 -8.99
N LYS A 55 -7.10 -6.88 -9.87
CA LYS A 55 -8.52 -6.57 -9.59
C LYS A 55 -9.05 -7.17 -8.29
N PRO A 56 -8.76 -8.43 -7.91
CA PRO A 56 -9.28 -8.98 -6.64
C PRO A 56 -8.84 -8.23 -5.38
N LEU A 57 -7.72 -7.50 -5.42
CA LEU A 57 -7.30 -6.65 -4.30
C LEU A 57 -8.05 -5.32 -4.27
N LEU A 58 -8.57 -4.82 -5.39
CA LEU A 58 -9.29 -3.55 -5.40
C LEU A 58 -10.57 -3.62 -4.56
N ASP A 59 -11.20 -4.79 -4.49
CA ASP A 59 -12.44 -5.00 -3.75
C ASP A 59 -12.25 -4.97 -2.22
N VAL A 60 -11.00 -5.03 -1.72
CA VAL A 60 -10.72 -5.06 -0.27
C VAL A 60 -10.28 -3.71 0.30
N TYR A 61 -10.04 -2.71 -0.54
CA TYR A 61 -9.50 -1.43 -0.09
C TYR A 61 -10.62 -0.43 0.24
N ASP A 62 -10.62 0.08 1.47
CA ASP A 62 -11.46 1.21 1.87
C ASP A 62 -10.88 2.55 1.37
N LYS A 63 -9.55 2.68 1.42
CA LYS A 63 -8.79 3.85 0.96
C LYS A 63 -7.61 3.42 0.09
N CYS A 64 -7.38 4.17 -0.99
CA CYS A 64 -6.31 3.91 -1.95
C CYS A 64 -5.44 5.16 -2.12
N PHE A 65 -4.14 5.04 -1.86
CA PHE A 65 -3.19 6.15 -2.00
C PHE A 65 -2.07 5.76 -2.97
N TYR A 66 -1.70 6.69 -3.85
CA TYR A 66 -0.65 6.45 -4.84
C TYR A 66 0.39 7.56 -4.83
N ILE A 67 1.62 7.20 -4.46
CA ILE A 67 2.76 8.13 -4.43
C ILE A 67 3.35 8.23 -5.84
N SER A 68 3.25 9.42 -6.44
CA SER A 68 3.85 9.72 -7.74
C SER A 68 5.16 10.49 -7.59
N ILE A 69 6.19 10.12 -8.36
CA ILE A 69 7.49 10.80 -8.37
C ILE A 69 7.89 11.02 -9.83
N PRO A 70 8.31 12.24 -10.23
CA PRO A 70 8.82 12.50 -11.56
C PRO A 70 10.02 11.60 -11.92
N TYR A 71 10.16 11.31 -13.22
CA TYR A 71 11.18 10.41 -13.77
C TYR A 71 12.59 10.67 -13.20
N GLU A 72 13.07 11.92 -13.25
CA GLU A 72 14.44 12.26 -12.83
C GLU A 72 14.68 11.96 -11.36
N GLU A 73 13.75 12.33 -10.49
CA GLU A 73 13.86 12.08 -9.05
C GLU A 73 13.71 10.59 -8.74
N CYS A 74 12.81 9.88 -9.43
CA CYS A 74 12.64 8.45 -9.27
C CYS A 74 13.93 7.69 -9.64
N LYS A 75 14.54 8.06 -10.78
CA LYS A 75 15.82 7.52 -11.24
C LYS A 75 16.93 7.77 -10.24
N ARG A 76 17.05 9.02 -9.74
CA ARG A 76 18.04 9.42 -8.73
C ARG A 76 17.86 8.66 -7.42
N ARG A 77 16.64 8.53 -6.90
CA ARG A 77 16.37 7.75 -5.67
C ARG A 77 16.69 6.27 -5.88
N ARG A 78 16.28 5.70 -7.01
CA ARG A 78 16.54 4.29 -7.34
C ARG A 78 18.03 3.98 -7.47
N SER A 79 18.81 4.86 -8.09
CA SER A 79 20.27 4.64 -8.23
C SER A 79 21.02 4.67 -6.90
N THR A 80 20.43 5.24 -5.85
CA THR A 80 21.00 5.22 -4.48
C THR A 80 20.55 4.01 -3.65
N ARG A 81 19.60 3.21 -4.14
CA ARG A 81 19.06 2.06 -3.42
C ARG A 81 19.86 0.81 -3.77
N THR A 82 20.24 0.04 -2.75
CA THR A 82 20.84 -1.28 -2.94
C THR A 82 19.75 -2.35 -3.06
N TYR A 83 19.71 -3.04 -4.20
CA TYR A 83 18.87 -4.22 -4.43
C TYR A 83 19.67 -5.50 -4.20
N THR A 84 19.00 -6.60 -3.87
CA THR A 84 19.64 -7.93 -3.71
C THR A 84 20.34 -8.36 -5.00
N VAL A 85 19.71 -8.11 -6.15
CA VAL A 85 20.34 -8.20 -7.46
C VAL A 85 20.56 -6.78 -7.97
N PRO A 86 21.81 -6.35 -8.18
CA PRO A 86 22.09 -5.01 -8.70
C PRO A 86 21.42 -4.77 -10.05
N ASP A 87 20.93 -3.55 -10.26
CA ASP A 87 20.35 -3.15 -11.54
C ASP A 87 21.47 -3.16 -12.63
N PRO A 88 21.31 -3.89 -13.75
CA PRO A 88 22.25 -3.80 -14.85
C PRO A 88 22.21 -2.41 -15.51
N PRO A 89 23.28 -2.01 -16.22
CA PRO A 89 23.31 -0.73 -16.93
C PRO A 89 22.07 -0.55 -17.84
N GLY A 90 21.40 0.59 -17.71
CA GLY A 90 20.22 0.93 -18.52
C GLY A 90 18.91 0.28 -18.08
N LEU A 91 18.87 -0.52 -16.99
CA LEU A 91 17.63 -1.17 -16.54
C LEU A 91 16.50 -0.17 -16.27
N PHE A 92 16.83 0.97 -15.66
CA PHE A 92 15.81 1.95 -15.30
C PHE A 92 15.05 2.46 -16.53
N ASP A 93 15.83 2.88 -17.54
CA ASP A 93 15.32 3.50 -18.76
C ASP A 93 14.69 2.46 -19.70
N GLY A 94 15.31 1.29 -19.79
CA GLY A 94 14.88 0.23 -20.71
C GLY A 94 13.75 -0.64 -20.18
N HIS A 95 13.51 -0.67 -18.87
CA HIS A 95 12.53 -1.59 -18.28
C HIS A 95 11.70 -0.98 -17.15
N VAL A 96 12.33 -0.47 -16.10
CA VAL A 96 11.61 -0.04 -14.88
C VAL A 96 10.60 1.05 -15.19
N TRP A 97 11.03 2.13 -15.84
CA TRP A 97 10.18 3.26 -16.14
C TRP A 97 9.11 2.95 -17.21
N PRO A 98 9.43 2.28 -18.32
CA PRO A 98 8.41 1.80 -19.25
C PRO A 98 7.35 0.91 -18.59
N MET A 99 7.75 -0.02 -17.72
CA MET A 99 6.81 -0.87 -16.98
C MET A 99 5.99 -0.06 -15.98
N TYR A 100 6.60 0.91 -15.28
CA TYR A 100 5.85 1.84 -14.42
C TYR A 100 4.74 2.56 -15.20
N LEU A 101 5.05 3.14 -16.36
CA LEU A 101 4.07 3.86 -17.18
C LEU A 101 2.95 2.94 -17.67
N LYS A 102 3.30 1.72 -18.10
CA LYS A 102 2.32 0.71 -18.50
C LYS A 102 1.35 0.40 -17.35
N HIS A 103 1.88 0.07 -16.17
CA HIS A 103 1.05 -0.32 -15.03
C HIS A 103 0.27 0.87 -14.45
N ARG A 104 0.80 2.09 -14.52
CA ARG A 104 0.07 3.29 -14.11
C ARG A 104 -1.19 3.48 -14.96
N LYS A 105 -1.07 3.31 -16.28
CA LYS A 105 -2.23 3.39 -17.19
C LYS A 105 -3.27 2.29 -16.90
N GLU A 106 -2.81 1.07 -16.62
CA GLU A 106 -3.71 -0.03 -16.23
C GLU A 106 -4.42 0.26 -14.90
N MET A 107 -3.69 0.78 -13.91
CA MET A 107 -4.22 1.18 -12.62
C MET A 107 -5.29 2.28 -12.76
N GLU A 108 -4.98 3.35 -13.50
CA GLU A 108 -5.90 4.45 -13.81
C GLU A 108 -7.19 3.93 -14.48
N SER A 109 -7.09 2.88 -15.30
CA SER A 109 -8.27 2.26 -15.93
C SER A 109 -9.09 1.33 -15.02
N ASN A 110 -8.53 0.91 -13.89
CA ASN A 110 -9.16 -0.07 -13.00
C ASN A 110 -9.89 0.56 -11.80
N SER A 111 -9.50 1.76 -11.35
CA SER A 111 -10.08 2.38 -10.16
C SER A 111 -9.97 3.91 -10.16
N ASP A 112 -11.10 4.59 -10.04
CA ASP A 112 -11.18 6.04 -9.86
C ASP A 112 -11.01 6.48 -8.40
N ARG A 113 -10.90 5.52 -7.45
CA ARG A 113 -10.82 5.79 -6.00
C ARG A 113 -9.41 6.15 -5.50
N ILE A 114 -8.44 6.25 -6.40
CA ILE A 114 -7.04 6.41 -6.04
C ILE A 114 -6.73 7.89 -5.78
N GLU A 115 -6.35 8.18 -4.54
CA GLU A 115 -5.90 9.51 -4.11
C GLU A 115 -4.39 9.64 -4.37
N TYR A 116 -3.99 10.63 -5.15
CA TYR A 116 -2.59 10.83 -5.54
C TYR A 116 -1.83 11.68 -4.52
N LEU A 117 -0.67 11.19 -4.11
CA LEU A 117 0.27 11.88 -3.23
C LEU A 117 1.48 12.34 -4.06
N ASP A 118 1.93 13.56 -3.82
CA ASP A 118 3.16 14.07 -4.41
C ASP A 118 4.38 13.57 -3.63
N GLY A 119 5.11 12.61 -4.21
CA GLY A 119 6.32 12.03 -3.62
C GLY A 119 7.53 12.97 -3.60
N MET A 120 7.39 14.20 -4.11
CA MET A 120 8.34 15.31 -3.90
C MET A 120 8.13 16.03 -2.57
N SER A 121 6.95 15.86 -1.94
CA SER A 121 6.64 16.46 -0.64
C SER A 121 7.46 15.83 0.49
N SER A 122 7.49 16.52 1.65
CA SER A 122 8.15 15.95 2.83
C SER A 122 7.38 14.72 3.34
N LYS A 123 8.07 13.88 4.11
CA LYS A 123 7.42 12.72 4.74
C LYS A 123 6.31 13.14 5.70
N GLU A 124 6.51 14.27 6.39
CA GLU A 124 5.55 14.81 7.35
C GLU A 124 4.30 15.33 6.64
N ASP A 125 4.45 16.03 5.51
CA ASP A 125 3.31 16.51 4.73
C ASP A 125 2.48 15.35 4.17
N MET A 126 3.13 14.34 3.58
CA MET A 126 2.43 13.15 3.09
C MET A 126 1.76 12.38 4.23
N TYR A 127 2.41 12.26 5.38
CA TYR A 127 1.82 11.63 6.56
C TYR A 127 0.58 12.37 7.03
N ASN A 128 0.67 13.69 7.20
CA ASN A 128 -0.44 14.52 7.66
C ASN A 128 -1.62 14.44 6.67
N GLN A 129 -1.36 14.50 5.36
CA GLN A 129 -2.40 14.37 4.34
C GLN A 129 -3.14 13.03 4.43
N VAL A 130 -2.41 11.91 4.52
CA VAL A 130 -3.00 10.57 4.65
C VAL A 130 -3.73 10.43 5.98
N TYR A 131 -3.14 10.89 7.07
CA TYR A 131 -3.71 10.84 8.42
C TYR A 131 -5.03 11.59 8.50
N GLU A 132 -5.08 12.84 8.05
CA GLU A 132 -6.31 13.65 8.01
C GLU A 132 -7.38 12.98 7.16
N THR A 133 -7.00 12.41 6.01
CA THR A 133 -7.93 11.68 5.15
C THR A 133 -8.55 10.49 5.86
N ILE A 134 -7.73 9.66 6.53
CA ILE A 134 -8.21 8.50 7.29
C ILE A 134 -9.06 8.95 8.48
N GLN A 135 -8.61 9.95 9.24
CA GLN A 135 -9.34 10.46 10.40
C GLN A 135 -10.72 11.01 10.01
N ASN A 136 -10.79 11.81 8.95
CA ASN A 136 -12.05 12.32 8.42
C ASN A 136 -12.96 11.18 7.95
N ALA A 137 -12.39 10.15 7.34
CA ALA A 137 -13.15 9.00 6.90
C ALA A 137 -13.75 8.26 8.11
N LEU A 138 -12.99 8.03 9.19
CA LEU A 138 -13.51 7.44 10.43
C LEU A 138 -14.60 8.30 11.09
N LEU A 139 -14.41 9.62 11.15
CA LEU A 139 -15.38 10.54 11.76
C LEU A 139 -16.70 10.64 10.97
N ASN A 140 -16.62 10.51 9.64
CA ASN A 140 -17.79 10.45 8.79
C ASN A 140 -18.38 9.04 8.68
N ASN A 141 -17.93 8.10 9.53
CA ASN A 141 -18.28 6.68 9.53
C ASN A 141 -18.10 6.05 8.14
N LEU A 142 -16.85 6.01 7.66
CA LEU A 142 -16.39 5.22 6.50
C LEU A 142 -17.38 4.16 6.04
#